data_AF-A0A8S3BJH0-F1
#
_entry.id   AF-A0A8S3BJH0-F1
#
_cell.length_a   1.000
_cell.length_b   1.000
_cell.length_c   1.000
_cell.angle_alpha   90.00
_cell.angle_beta   90.00
_cell.angle_gamma   90.00
#
_symmetry.space_group_name_H-M   'P 1'
#
loop_
_entity.id
_entity.type
_entity.pdbx_description
1 polymer ?
#
loop_
_entity_poly.entity_id
_entity_poly.type
_entity_poly.pdbx_seq_one_letter_code
_entity_poly.pdbx_strand_id
1 'polypeptide(L)' 'MINVQGWDEDTTVSDQNMIASRLRVQVEILQTVAGDAQSSCYLNEADPNEPNWEQKFFGTRTNYDRLASIK' A
#
# COMPACT_ATOMS: atom_id res chain seq x y z
N MET A 1 13.66 -3.25 -6.10
CA MET A 1 13.19 -4.57 -5.64
C MET A 1 11.69 -4.45 -5.47
N ILE A 2 10.89 -5.12 -6.31
CA ILE A 2 9.43 -5.14 -6.17
C ILE A 2 9.12 -6.42 -5.39
N ASN A 3 8.64 -6.30 -4.15
CA ASN A 3 8.19 -7.46 -3.37
C ASN A 3 6.76 -7.77 -3.78
N VAL A 4 6.58 -8.72 -4.70
CA VAL A 4 5.27 -9.27 -5.07
C VAL A 4 5.10 -10.62 -4.39
N GLN A 5 3.95 -10.86 -3.78
CA GLN A 5 3.56 -12.16 -3.27
C GLN A 5 2.29 -12.57 -4.00
N GLY A 6 2.30 -13.76 -4.60
CA GLY A 6 1.13 -14.37 -5.22
C GLY A 6 0.64 -15.56 -4.39
N TRP A 7 -0.50 -16.10 -4.79
CA TRP A 7 -1.08 -17.31 -4.24
C TRP A 7 -1.76 -18.10 -5.37
N ASP A 8 -1.88 -19.41 -5.17
CA ASP A 8 -2.54 -20.31 -6.11
C ASP A 8 -4.07 -20.26 -5.95
N GLU A 9 -4.81 -20.75 -6.96
CA GLU A 9 -6.28 -20.68 -6.99
C GLU A 9 -6.97 -21.42 -5.83
N ASP A 10 -6.32 -22.45 -5.27
CA ASP A 10 -6.80 -23.27 -4.16
C ASP A 10 -6.36 -22.74 -2.77
N THR A 11 -5.62 -21.64 -2.72
CA THR A 11 -5.16 -21.04 -1.46
C THR A 11 -6.34 -20.59 -0.62
N THR A 12 -6.39 -21.05 0.64
CA THR A 12 -7.49 -20.72 1.55
C THR A 12 -7.51 -19.23 1.88
N VAL A 13 -8.67 -18.69 2.25
CA VAL A 13 -8.79 -17.29 2.71
C VAL A 13 -7.89 -17.00 3.91
N SER A 14 -7.72 -17.97 4.82
CA SER A 14 -6.82 -17.84 5.96
C SER A 14 -5.37 -17.65 5.52
N ASP A 15 -4.92 -18.44 4.56
CA ASP A 15 -3.56 -18.37 4.03
C ASP A 15 -3.34 -17.10 3.20
N GLN A 16 -4.33 -16.69 2.40
CA GLN A 16 -4.28 -15.40 1.69
C GLN A 16 -4.11 -14.23 2.66
N ASN A 17 -4.84 -14.22 3.78
CA ASN A 17 -4.70 -13.20 4.82
C ASN A 17 -3.30 -13.23 5.47
N MET A 18 -2.74 -14.42 5.71
CA MET A 18 -1.37 -14.55 6.20
C MET A 18 -0.34 -14.01 5.20
N ILE A 19 -0.51 -14.31 3.90
CA ILE A 19 0.38 -13.83 2.84
C ILE A 19 0.30 -12.30 2.75
N ALA A 20 -0.90 -11.72 2.76
CA ALA A 20 -1.11 -10.27 2.73
C ALA A 20 -0.46 -9.59 3.95
N SER A 21 -0.66 -10.15 5.15
CA SER A 21 -0.05 -9.64 6.39
C SER A 21 1.49 -9.66 6.31
N ARG A 22 2.06 -10.75 5.80
CA ARG A 22 3.51 -10.86 5.61
C ARG A 22 4.04 -9.84 4.60
N LEU A 23 3.33 -9.64 3.48
CA LEU A 23 3.70 -8.66 2.47
C LEU A 23 3.70 -7.24 3.07
N ARG A 24 2.70 -6.91 3.89
CA ARG A 24 2.60 -5.61 4.56
C ARG A 24 3.82 -5.30 5.42
N VAL A 25 4.30 -6.27 6.22
CA VAL A 25 5.54 -6.11 7.02
C VAL A 25 6.76 -5.84 6.12
N GLN A 26 6.83 -6.45 4.94
CA GLN A 26 7.92 -6.19 4.00
C GLN A 26 7.83 -4.78 3.40
N VAL A 27 6.62 -4.27 3.16
CA VAL A 27 6.39 -2.90 2.66
C VAL A 27 6.79 -1.86 3.72
N GLU A 28 6.56 -2.12 5.01
CA GLU A 28 7.01 -1.23 6.11
C GLU A 28 8.53 -1.05 6.13
N ILE A 29 9.30 -2.10 5.82
CA ILE A 29 10.76 -2.02 5.68
C ILE A 29 11.12 -1.08 4.52
N LEU A 30 10.44 -1.18 3.38
CA LEU A 30 10.67 -0.31 2.23
C LEU A 30 10.34 1.15 2.56
N GLN A 31 9.24 1.40 3.28
CA GLN A 31 8.85 2.73 3.73
C GLN A 31 9.94 3.35 4.64
N THR A 32 10.48 2.56 5.57
CA THR A 32 11.59 3.00 6.44
C THR A 32 12.80 3.44 5.62
N VAL A 33 13.19 2.69 4.58
CA VAL A 33 14.32 3.04 3.71
C VAL A 33 14.01 4.26 2.83
N ALA A 34 12.76 4.42 2.40
CA ALA A 34 12.33 5.46 1.48
C ALA A 34 12.05 6.84 2.12
N GLY A 35 12.31 6.99 3.42
CA GLY A 35 12.07 8.26 4.16
C GLY A 35 10.78 8.27 4.99
N ASP A 36 10.28 7.10 5.36
CA ASP A 36 9.16 6.87 6.29
C ASP A 36 7.90 7.67 5.90
N ALA A 37 7.52 8.68 6.70
CA ALA A 37 6.35 9.53 6.48
C ALA A 37 6.41 10.38 5.19
N GLN A 38 7.59 10.48 4.55
CA GLN A 38 7.78 11.14 3.26
C GLN A 38 7.70 10.16 2.08
N SER A 39 7.62 8.86 2.34
CA SER A 39 7.49 7.86 1.28
C SER A 39 6.08 7.91 0.66
N SER A 40 6.03 7.78 -0.65
CA SER A 40 4.79 7.66 -1.43
C SER A 40 4.71 6.25 -2.04
N CYS A 41 3.51 5.80 -2.36
CA CYS A 41 3.30 4.54 -3.06
C CYS A 41 2.38 4.70 -4.26
N TYR A 42 2.53 3.78 -5.21
CA TYR A 42 1.78 3.81 -6.46
C TYR A 42 0.42 3.12 -6.26
N LEU A 43 -0.66 3.92 -6.30
CA LEU A 43 -2.06 3.52 -6.13
C LEU A 43 -2.45 2.19 -6.81
N ASN A 44 -2.02 1.99 -8.06
CA ASN A 44 -2.48 0.84 -8.86
C ASN A 44 -1.82 -0.48 -8.46
N GLU A 45 -0.77 -0.45 -7.63
CA GLU A 45 0.02 -1.62 -7.22
C GLU A 45 0.24 -1.60 -5.68
N ALA A 46 -0.77 -1.17 -4.93
CA ALA A 46 -0.69 -1.01 -3.47
C ALA A 46 -1.62 -1.95 -2.70
N ASP A 47 -1.38 -2.08 -1.39
CA ASP A 47 -2.29 -2.77 -0.47
C ASP A 47 -3.64 -2.01 -0.40
N PRO A 48 -4.79 -2.66 -0.64
CA PRO A 48 -6.11 -2.06 -0.47
C PRO A 48 -6.37 -1.52 0.96
N ASN A 49 -5.66 -2.04 1.96
CA ASN A 49 -5.76 -1.64 3.36
C ASN A 49 -4.59 -0.74 3.81
N GLU A 50 -3.93 -0.07 2.87
CA GLU A 50 -2.81 0.83 3.15
C GLU A 50 -3.21 1.91 4.17
N PRO A 51 -2.54 2.00 5.33
CA PRO A 51 -2.81 3.05 6.29
C PRO A 51 -2.36 4.41 5.72
N ASN A 52 -3.15 5.46 5.97
CA ASN A 52 -2.90 6.80 5.45
C ASN A 52 -2.81 6.85 3.91
N TRP A 53 -3.57 5.99 3.22
CA TRP A 53 -3.59 5.89 1.75
C TRP A 53 -3.79 7.24 1.04
N GLU A 54 -4.58 8.15 1.62
CA GLU A 54 -4.82 9.49 1.06
C GLU A 54 -3.51 10.25 0.89
N GLN A 55 -2.67 10.24 1.93
CA GLN A 55 -1.37 10.89 1.89
C GLN A 55 -0.37 10.10 1.02
N LYS A 56 -0.34 8.77 1.14
CA LYS A 56 0.66 7.96 0.44
C LYS A 56 0.44 7.89 -1.07
N PHE A 57 -0.81 7.96 -1.53
CA PHE A 57 -1.15 7.93 -2.95
C PHE A 57 -1.25 9.33 -3.58
N PHE A 58 -1.75 10.33 -2.84
CA PHE A 58 -2.05 11.66 -3.40
C PHE A 58 -1.15 12.78 -2.85
N GLY A 59 -0.28 12.47 -1.89
CA GLY A 59 0.67 13.41 -1.31
C GLY A 59 0.03 14.33 -0.28
N THR A 60 0.10 15.64 -0.52
CA THR A 60 -0.40 16.61 0.46
C THR A 60 -1.92 16.56 0.59
N ARG A 61 -2.43 16.95 1.77
CA ARG A 61 -3.87 17.08 1.99
C ARG A 61 -4.54 17.99 0.96
N THR A 62 -3.86 19.06 0.56
CA THR A 62 -4.33 19.99 -0.48
C THR A 62 -4.53 19.32 -1.84
N ASN A 63 -3.63 18.40 -2.24
CA ASN A 63 -3.79 17.66 -3.50
C ASN A 63 -4.99 16.73 -3.42
N TYR A 64 -5.12 15.99 -2.32
CA TYR A 64 -6.26 15.09 -2.11
C TYR A 64 -7.59 15.84 -2.13
N ASP A 65 -7.72 16.94 -1.37
CA ASP A 65 -8.95 17.74 -1.32
C ASP A 65 -9.29 18.36 -2.69
N ARG A 66 -8.28 18.77 -3.47
CA ARG A 66 -8.48 19.28 -4.84
C ARG A 66 -8.99 18.19 -5.79
N LEU A 67 -8.48 16.96 -5.67
CA LEU A 67 -8.95 15.84 -6.48
C LEU A 67 -10.36 15.41 -6.04
N ALA A 68 -10.62 15.41 -4.74
CA ALA A 68 -11.93 15.08 -4.16
C ALA A 68 -13.02 16.08 -4.59
N SER A 69 -12.70 17.35 -4.82
CA SER A 69 -13.69 18.34 -5.28
C SER A 69 -14.11 18.18 -6.75
N ILE A 70 -13.35 17.44 -7.55
CA ILE A 70 -13.68 17.10 -8.95
C ILE A 70 -14.54 15.84 -9.00
N LYS A 71 -14.47 15.00 -7.96
CA LYS A 71 -15.15 13.70 -7.89
C LYS A 71 -16.67 13.84 -7.73
#